data_AF-A0A369MT79-F1
#
_entry.id   AF-A0A369MT79-F1
#
_cell.length_a   1.000
_cell.length_b   1.000
_cell.length_c   1.000
_cell.angle_alpha   90.00
_cell.angle_beta   90.00
_cell.angle_gamma   90.00
#
_symmetry.space_group_name_H-M   'P 1'
#
loop_
_entity.id
_entity.type
_entity.pdbx_description
1 polymer ?
#
loop_
_entity_poly.entity_id
_entity_poly.type
_entity_poly.pdbx_seq_one_letter_code
_entity_poly.pdbx_strand_id
1 'polypeptide(L)'
;MDSEGGGKVYLTFHKSFVREGVPYVDRDTGEERTFNSVTLPSDTVLDGIAVGGFRFSPLFVDRSRFDEDQRVVPLLADREVRLTRVARDAEGNVVLGDDGEPEVEELRAKPQQIKDALSEARRAWARQHAQERSLRERAGAARDGAGPLGRGVARQASREIPS
;
A
#
# COMPACT_ATOMS: atom_id res chain seq x y z
N MET A 1 -6.26 32.51 21.08
CA MET A 1 -5.10 32.55 20.15
C MET A 1 -5.45 31.55 19.07
N ASP A 2 -6.28 32.02 18.16
CA ASP A 2 -6.89 31.25 17.10
C ASP A 2 -5.93 31.29 15.93
N SER A 3 -5.21 30.19 15.71
CA SER A 3 -4.38 30.05 14.51
C SER A 3 -5.31 29.88 13.31
N GLU A 4 -5.48 30.92 12.53
CA GLU A 4 -6.18 30.91 11.24
C GLU A 4 -5.64 29.76 10.33
N GLY A 5 -6.51 28.79 10.02
CA GLY A 5 -6.48 27.78 8.94
C GLY A 5 -5.22 27.48 8.12
N GLY A 6 -4.12 27.01 8.75
CA GLY A 6 -2.80 26.89 8.10
C GLY A 6 -2.05 25.57 8.25
N GLY A 7 -2.72 24.46 8.62
CA GLY A 7 -2.05 23.17 8.85
C GLY A 7 -1.68 22.41 7.57
N LYS A 8 -0.59 21.63 7.58
CA LYS A 8 -0.28 20.64 6.55
C LYS A 8 -0.35 19.22 7.12
N VAL A 9 -0.94 18.31 6.37
CA VAL A 9 -0.88 16.87 6.60
C VAL A 9 0.07 16.27 5.57
N TYR A 10 1.09 15.58 6.05
CA TYR A 10 2.07 14.91 5.21
C TYR A 10 1.70 13.45 5.07
N LEU A 11 1.45 13.03 3.82
CA LEU A 11 1.29 11.63 3.45
C LEU A 11 2.61 11.11 2.89
N THR A 12 2.92 9.84 3.14
CA THR A 12 4.11 9.20 2.59
C THR A 12 3.68 8.04 1.71
N PHE A 13 4.31 7.88 0.55
CA PHE A 13 4.03 6.81 -0.41
C PHE A 13 5.32 6.26 -0.99
N HIS A 14 5.37 4.96 -1.27
CA HIS A 14 6.43 4.41 -2.10
C HIS A 14 6.32 4.97 -3.53
N LYS A 15 7.45 5.20 -4.21
CA LYS A 15 7.54 5.85 -5.53
C LYS A 15 6.68 5.17 -6.60
N SER A 16 6.43 3.86 -6.48
CA SER A 16 5.55 3.11 -7.40
C SER A 16 4.09 3.59 -7.40
N PHE A 17 3.63 4.22 -6.32
CA PHE A 17 2.28 4.76 -6.20
C PHE A 17 2.19 6.22 -6.66
N VAL A 18 3.31 6.84 -7.05
CA VAL A 18 3.37 8.26 -7.39
C VAL A 18 3.89 8.42 -8.81
N ARG A 19 3.14 9.15 -9.63
CA ARG A 19 3.55 9.61 -10.95
C ARG A 19 3.78 11.10 -10.89
N GLU A 20 5.01 11.54 -11.12
CA GLU A 20 5.43 12.93 -11.04
C GLU A 20 5.54 13.52 -12.45
N GLY A 21 5.23 14.81 -12.61
CA GLY A 21 5.52 15.54 -13.85
C GLY A 21 4.80 15.00 -15.10
N VAL A 22 3.59 14.44 -14.96
CA VAL A 22 2.82 13.90 -16.08
C VAL A 22 2.40 15.07 -16.99
N PRO A 23 2.82 15.10 -18.26
CA PRO A 23 2.52 16.19 -19.17
C PRO A 23 1.05 16.18 -19.60
N TYR A 24 0.48 17.38 -19.79
CA TYR A 24 -0.82 17.59 -20.39
C TYR A 24 -0.84 18.96 -21.10
N VAL A 25 -1.75 19.11 -22.06
CA VAL A 25 -2.04 20.41 -22.68
C VAL A 25 -3.20 21.04 -21.92
N ASP A 26 -2.95 22.21 -21.34
CA ASP A 26 -3.98 23.00 -20.70
C ASP A 26 -5.03 23.41 -21.75
N ARG A 27 -6.29 23.05 -21.51
CA ARG A 27 -7.35 23.26 -22.52
C ARG A 27 -7.70 24.73 -22.70
N ASP A 28 -7.46 25.56 -21.69
CA ASP A 28 -7.82 26.98 -21.70
C ASP A 28 -6.70 27.81 -22.32
N THR A 29 -5.44 27.47 -22.01
CA THR A 29 -4.27 28.24 -22.48
C THR A 29 -3.53 27.62 -23.67
N GLY A 30 -3.71 26.32 -23.92
CA GLY A 30 -2.96 25.57 -24.93
C GLY A 30 -1.51 25.26 -24.53
N GLU A 31 -1.08 25.63 -23.32
CA GLU A 31 0.29 25.43 -22.86
C GLU A 31 0.54 23.99 -22.38
N GLU A 32 1.75 23.47 -22.64
CA GLU A 32 2.20 22.24 -22.01
C GLU A 32 2.46 22.49 -20.52
N ARG A 33 1.73 21.76 -19.68
CA ARG A 33 1.85 21.80 -18.23
C ARG A 33 2.07 20.39 -17.71
N THR A 34 2.40 20.29 -16.43
CA THR A 34 2.54 18.98 -15.77
C THR A 34 1.68 18.89 -14.53
N PHE A 35 1.29 17.68 -14.18
CA PHE A 35 0.62 17.38 -12.92
C PHE A 35 1.21 16.12 -12.27
N ASN A 36 1.00 15.98 -10.97
CA ASN A 36 1.36 14.76 -10.25
C ASN A 36 0.09 13.94 -9.98
N SER A 37 0.23 12.63 -9.88
CA SER A 37 -0.85 11.71 -9.54
C SER A 37 -0.37 10.70 -8.50
N VAL A 38 -1.18 10.47 -7.48
CA VAL A 38 -0.96 9.43 -6.47
C VAL A 38 -2.09 8.42 -6.55
N THR A 39 -1.76 7.13 -6.52
CA THR A 39 -2.73 6.04 -6.43
C THR A 39 -2.70 5.45 -5.02
N LEU A 40 -3.87 5.33 -4.39
CA LEU A 40 -3.99 4.71 -3.07
C LEU A 40 -3.70 3.20 -3.15
N PRO A 41 -2.90 2.64 -2.23
CA PRO A 41 -2.67 1.19 -2.12
C PRO A 41 -3.98 0.40 -2.03
N SER A 42 -4.00 -0.81 -2.61
CA SER A 42 -5.20 -1.65 -2.77
C SER A 42 -5.92 -1.98 -1.46
N ASP A 43 -5.18 -2.03 -0.35
CA ASP A 43 -5.63 -2.35 1.00
C ASP A 43 -6.10 -1.13 1.80
N THR A 44 -6.17 0.05 1.18
CA THR A 44 -6.63 1.27 1.86
C THR A 44 -8.16 1.28 2.02
N VAL A 45 -8.63 1.45 3.25
CA VAL A 45 -10.05 1.55 3.60
C VAL A 45 -10.31 2.85 4.33
N LEU A 46 -11.30 3.63 3.87
CA LEU A 46 -11.68 4.91 4.45
C LEU A 46 -13.14 4.84 4.89
N ASP A 47 -13.40 5.01 6.19
CA ASP A 47 -14.74 4.93 6.78
C ASP A 47 -15.56 3.69 6.34
N GLY A 48 -14.87 2.55 6.21
CA GLY A 48 -15.47 1.28 5.77
C GLY A 48 -15.54 1.08 4.25
N ILE A 49 -15.16 2.10 3.46
CA ILE A 49 -15.16 2.06 1.99
C ILE A 49 -13.79 1.64 1.48
N ALA A 50 -13.73 0.61 0.63
CA ALA A 50 -12.48 0.17 -0.02
C ALA A 50 -12.05 1.17 -1.11
N VAL A 51 -11.08 2.02 -0.76
CA VAL A 51 -10.59 3.11 -1.63
C VAL A 51 -9.28 2.77 -2.34
N GLY A 52 -8.84 1.51 -2.28
CA GLY A 52 -7.70 1.05 -3.06
C GLY A 52 -7.85 1.32 -4.56
N GLY A 53 -6.78 1.84 -5.18
CA GLY A 53 -6.80 2.21 -6.60
C GLY A 53 -7.45 3.55 -6.94
N PHE A 54 -8.09 4.24 -5.98
CA PHE A 54 -8.44 5.65 -6.16
C PHE A 54 -7.19 6.50 -6.33
N ARG A 55 -7.32 7.59 -7.08
CA ARG A 55 -6.24 8.53 -7.36
C ARG A 55 -6.60 9.94 -6.93
N PHE A 56 -5.56 10.72 -6.63
CA PHE A 56 -5.69 12.16 -6.49
C PHE A 56 -4.44 12.85 -7.04
N SER A 57 -4.59 14.14 -7.34
CA SER A 57 -3.53 14.93 -7.97
C SER A 57 -2.97 15.97 -6.99
N PRO A 58 -1.86 15.68 -6.30
CA PRO A 58 -1.23 16.66 -5.41
C PRO A 58 -0.46 17.72 -6.21
N LEU A 59 -0.40 18.94 -5.66
CA LEU A 59 0.42 20.02 -6.24
C LEU A 59 1.92 19.75 -6.05
N PHE A 60 2.30 19.20 -4.91
CA PHE A 60 3.70 18.98 -4.55
C PHE A 60 3.95 17.52 -4.19
N VAL A 61 5.11 17.03 -4.61
CA VAL A 61 5.66 15.73 -4.26
C VAL A 61 7.13 15.95 -3.94
N ASP A 62 7.51 15.68 -2.70
CA ASP A 62 8.89 15.78 -2.25
C ASP A 62 9.52 14.39 -2.17
N ARG A 63 10.82 14.27 -2.44
CA ARG A 63 11.57 13.05 -2.12
C ARG A 63 11.83 13.00 -0.61
N SER A 64 11.68 11.83 0.00
CA SER A 64 12.09 11.66 1.38
C SER A 64 13.61 11.84 1.51
N ARG A 65 14.04 12.47 2.61
CA ARG A 65 15.46 12.64 2.93
C ARG A 65 16.09 11.37 3.51
N PHE A 66 15.28 10.41 3.92
CA PHE A 66 15.72 9.22 4.65
C PHE A 66 15.58 7.93 3.82
N ASP A 67 14.78 7.96 2.75
CA ASP A 67 14.47 6.79 1.93
C ASP A 67 14.22 7.24 0.48
N GLU A 68 15.06 6.81 -0.46
CA GLU A 68 14.98 7.22 -1.87
C GLU A 68 13.69 6.75 -2.56
N ASP A 69 13.10 5.67 -2.05
CA ASP A 69 11.90 5.06 -2.58
C ASP A 69 10.64 5.70 -2.03
N GLN A 70 10.74 6.62 -1.06
CA GLN A 70 9.59 7.30 -0.49
C GLN A 70 9.39 8.69 -1.10
N ARG A 71 8.12 9.03 -1.24
CA ARG A 71 7.61 10.34 -1.62
C ARG A 71 6.77 10.90 -0.49
N VAL A 72 6.99 12.17 -0.17
CA VAL A 72 6.23 12.92 0.83
C VAL A 72 5.31 13.88 0.09
N VAL A 73 4.02 13.79 0.38
CA VAL A 73 2.96 14.55 -0.28
C VAL A 73 2.31 15.46 0.76
N PRO A 74 2.65 16.77 0.76
CA PRO A 74 2.03 17.74 1.67
C PRO A 74 0.65 18.17 1.15
N LEU A 75 -0.36 18.05 2.00
CA LEU A 75 -1.74 18.47 1.73
C LEU A 75 -2.19 19.49 2.77
N LEU A 76 -3.06 20.42 2.39
CA LEU A 76 -3.64 21.40 3.30
C LEU A 76 -4.67 20.71 4.21
N ALA A 77 -4.47 20.76 5.53
CA ALA A 77 -5.24 19.99 6.50
C ALA A 77 -6.76 20.22 6.40
N ASP A 78 -7.16 21.47 6.13
CA ASP A 78 -8.57 21.87 6.10
C ASP A 78 -9.22 21.65 4.73
N ARG A 79 -8.43 21.36 3.68
CA ARG A 79 -8.91 21.18 2.31
C ARG A 79 -9.16 19.72 2.00
N GLU A 80 -10.38 19.40 1.59
CA GLU A 80 -10.72 18.06 1.15
C GLU A 80 -9.96 17.67 -0.13
N VAL A 81 -9.63 16.40 -0.20
CA VAL A 81 -8.98 15.77 -1.35
C VAL A 81 -10.06 15.04 -2.14
N ARG A 82 -10.16 15.37 -3.42
CA ARG A 82 -10.96 14.63 -4.39
C ARG A 82 -10.21 13.37 -4.79
N LEU A 83 -10.78 12.22 -4.46
CA LEU A 83 -10.32 10.89 -4.84
C LEU A 83 -11.17 10.42 -6.02
N THR A 84 -10.56 9.91 -7.09
CA THR A 84 -11.28 9.37 -8.24
C THR A 84 -10.79 7.99 -8.65
N ARG A 85 -11.69 7.13 -9.14
CA ARG A 85 -11.36 5.84 -9.74
C ARG A 85 -12.30 5.58 -10.91
N VAL A 86 -11.83 4.88 -11.93
CA VAL A 86 -12.72 4.41 -13.01
C VAL A 86 -13.61 3.30 -12.45
N ALA A 87 -14.93 3.45 -12.62
CA ALA A 87 -15.93 2.50 -12.16
C ALA A 87 -15.78 1.17 -12.90
N ARG A 88 -16.02 0.08 -12.17
CA ARG A 88 -15.98 -1.27 -12.72
C ARG A 88 -17.21 -2.08 -12.35
N ASP A 89 -17.67 -2.91 -13.29
CA ASP A 89 -18.78 -3.84 -13.08
C ASP A 89 -18.34 -5.07 -12.26
N ALA A 90 -19.28 -5.99 -12.01
CA ALA A 90 -19.02 -7.20 -11.21
C ALA A 90 -18.01 -8.14 -11.89
N GLU A 91 -17.91 -8.08 -13.21
CA GLU A 91 -16.99 -8.83 -14.06
C GLU A 91 -15.60 -8.16 -14.15
N GLY A 92 -15.46 -6.95 -13.63
CA GLY A 92 -14.21 -6.17 -13.59
C GLY A 92 -13.95 -5.34 -14.85
N ASN A 93 -14.91 -5.23 -15.76
CA ASN A 93 -14.83 -4.37 -16.93
C ASN A 93 -15.12 -2.92 -16.55
N VAL A 94 -14.61 -1.99 -17.35
CA VAL A 94 -14.88 -0.56 -17.17
C VAL A 94 -16.35 -0.29 -17.48
N VAL A 95 -17.04 0.34 -16.54
CA VAL A 95 -18.40 0.85 -16.80
C VAL A 95 -18.27 2.09 -17.67
N LEU A 96 -19.06 2.15 -18.74
CA LEU A 96 -19.12 3.30 -19.62
C LEU A 96 -20.40 4.09 -19.34
N GLY A 97 -20.30 5.40 -19.29
CA GLY A 97 -21.43 6.31 -19.20
C GLY A 97 -22.18 6.43 -20.53
N ASP A 98 -23.25 7.22 -20.52
CA ASP A 98 -24.12 7.43 -21.69
C ASP A 98 -23.41 8.06 -22.90
N ASP A 99 -22.29 8.75 -22.66
CA ASP A 99 -21.42 9.36 -23.66
C ASP A 99 -20.36 8.40 -24.23
N GLY A 100 -20.30 7.16 -23.72
CA GLY A 100 -19.30 6.17 -24.09
C GLY A 100 -17.95 6.35 -23.40
N GLU A 101 -17.82 7.34 -22.51
CA GLU A 101 -16.62 7.54 -21.70
C GLU A 101 -16.67 6.69 -20.42
N PRO A 102 -15.51 6.32 -19.84
CA PRO A 102 -15.48 5.59 -18.57
C PRO A 102 -16.19 6.35 -17.45
N GLU A 103 -17.14 5.70 -16.78
CA GLU A 103 -17.74 6.23 -15.57
C GLU A 103 -16.68 6.37 -14.46
N VAL A 104 -16.73 7.47 -13.72
CA VAL A 104 -15.75 7.79 -12.68
C VAL A 104 -16.43 7.86 -11.33
N GLU A 105 -16.01 6.99 -10.42
CA GLU A 105 -16.33 7.09 -9.00
C GLU A 105 -15.56 8.25 -8.39
N GLU A 106 -16.25 9.11 -7.63
CA GLU A 106 -15.65 10.21 -6.87
C GLU A 106 -15.96 10.08 -5.38
N LEU A 107 -14.94 10.32 -4.55
CA LEU A 107 -15.07 10.45 -3.11
C LEU A 107 -14.29 11.68 -2.64
N ARG A 108 -14.76 12.32 -1.56
CA ARG A 108 -14.01 13.39 -0.89
C ARG A 108 -13.64 12.97 0.51
N ALA A 109 -12.42 13.27 0.90
CA ALA A 109 -11.91 12.96 2.23
C ALA A 109 -10.97 14.04 2.74
N LYS A 110 -10.92 14.23 4.06
CA LYS A 110 -9.90 15.07 4.68
C LYS A 110 -8.53 14.38 4.60
N PRO A 111 -7.43 15.13 4.42
CA PRO A 111 -6.09 14.55 4.39
C PRO A 111 -5.75 13.70 5.62
N GLN A 112 -6.25 14.08 6.80
CA GLN A 112 -6.03 13.33 8.02
C GLN A 112 -6.70 11.94 7.97
N GLN A 113 -7.92 11.82 7.45
CA GLN A 113 -8.59 10.52 7.26
C GLN A 113 -7.78 9.62 6.33
N ILE A 114 -7.24 10.16 5.23
CA ILE A 114 -6.38 9.41 4.30
C ILE A 114 -5.11 8.94 5.01
N LYS A 115 -4.49 9.81 5.81
CA LYS A 115 -3.28 9.47 6.58
C LYS A 115 -3.52 8.32 7.54
N ASP A 116 -4.63 8.36 8.25
CA ASP A 116 -4.99 7.35 9.24
C ASP A 116 -5.31 6.02 8.56
N ALA A 117 -6.08 6.04 7.46
CA ALA A 117 -6.35 4.87 6.63
C ALA A 117 -5.06 4.19 6.11
N LEU A 118 -4.11 4.97 5.59
CA LEU A 118 -2.82 4.46 5.12
C LEU A 118 -1.98 3.87 6.27
N SER A 119 -2.06 4.47 7.46
CA SER A 119 -1.33 4.00 8.64
C SER A 119 -1.90 2.67 9.14
N GLU A 120 -3.22 2.53 9.15
CA GLU A 120 -3.89 1.27 9.50
C GLU A 120 -3.64 0.17 8.47
N ALA A 121 -3.69 0.48 7.16
CA ALA A 121 -3.34 -0.47 6.10
C ALA A 121 -1.91 -1.02 6.29
N ARG A 122 -0.93 -0.15 6.51
CA ARG A 122 0.47 -0.56 6.79
C ARG A 122 0.59 -1.41 8.05
N ARG A 123 -0.11 -1.05 9.13
CA ARG A 123 -0.12 -1.82 10.38
C ARG A 123 -0.75 -3.20 10.16
N ALA A 124 -1.84 -3.29 9.41
CA ALA A 124 -2.49 -4.56 9.07
C ALA A 124 -1.57 -5.46 8.24
N TRP A 125 -0.94 -4.90 7.20
CA TRP A 125 0.06 -5.58 6.37
C TRP A 125 1.23 -6.09 7.23
N ALA A 126 1.78 -5.24 8.10
CA ALA A 126 2.88 -5.63 8.98
C ALA A 126 2.50 -6.77 9.94
N ARG A 127 1.28 -6.77 10.49
CA ARG A 127 0.78 -7.86 11.34
C ARG A 127 0.66 -9.18 10.57
N GLN A 128 0.06 -9.14 9.37
CA GLN A 128 -0.12 -10.31 8.52
C GLN A 128 1.23 -10.89 8.07
N HIS A 129 2.14 -10.06 7.58
CA HIS A 129 3.44 -10.53 7.12
C HIS A 129 4.43 -10.85 8.24
N ALA A 130 4.29 -10.26 9.43
CA ALA A 130 5.00 -10.77 10.61
C ALA A 130 4.51 -12.17 11.00
N GLN A 131 3.20 -12.40 10.93
CA GLN A 131 2.63 -13.73 11.17
C GLN A 131 3.07 -14.74 10.12
N GLU A 132 3.05 -14.40 8.83
CA GLU A 132 3.55 -15.27 7.75
C GLU A 132 5.05 -15.58 7.89
N ARG A 133 5.88 -14.59 8.24
CA ARG A 133 7.30 -14.83 8.54
C ARG A 133 7.45 -15.79 9.71
N SER A 134 6.70 -15.60 10.79
CA SER A 134 6.73 -16.48 11.97
C SER A 134 6.24 -17.91 11.66
N LEU A 135 5.24 -18.05 10.77
CA LEU A 135 4.72 -19.35 10.35
C LEU A 135 5.70 -20.05 9.42
N ARG A 136 6.33 -19.32 8.49
CA ARG A 136 7.41 -19.86 7.63
C ARG A 136 8.62 -20.29 8.44
N GLU A 137 9.00 -19.50 9.45
CA GLU A 137 10.09 -19.83 10.38
C GLU A 137 9.77 -21.09 11.19
N ARG A 138 8.56 -21.20 11.75
CA ARG A 138 8.08 -22.41 12.44
C ARG A 138 8.01 -23.62 11.52
N ALA A 139 7.55 -23.45 10.28
CA ALA A 139 7.49 -24.52 9.29
C ALA A 139 8.90 -24.96 8.84
N GLY A 140 9.85 -24.03 8.73
CA GLY A 140 11.27 -24.31 8.53
C GLY A 140 11.84 -25.12 9.69
N ALA A 141 11.69 -24.63 10.92
CA ALA A 141 12.16 -25.31 12.13
C ALA A 141 11.52 -26.71 12.32
N ALA A 142 10.26 -26.91 11.94
CA ALA A 142 9.61 -28.22 11.98
C ALA A 142 10.11 -29.17 10.88
N ARG A 143 10.46 -28.67 9.69
CA ARG A 143 11.09 -29.46 8.62
C ARG A 143 12.52 -29.86 9.00
N ASP A 144 13.27 -28.94 9.60
CA ASP A 144 14.64 -29.19 10.06
C ASP A 144 14.66 -30.11 11.29
N GLY A 145 13.64 -30.03 12.15
CA GLY A 145 13.42 -30.93 13.29
C GLY A 145 12.88 -32.32 12.93
N ALA A 146 12.36 -32.52 11.72
CA ALA A 146 11.82 -33.79 11.23
C ALA A 146 12.84 -34.66 10.44
N GLY A 147 14.14 -34.35 10.54
CA GLY A 147 15.25 -35.23 10.08
C GLY A 147 15.50 -36.41 11.02
N PRO A 148 16.05 -37.53 10.51
CA PRO A 148 15.43 -38.85 10.58
C PRO A 148 15.32 -39.42 12.00
N LEU A 149 14.09 -39.52 12.53
CA LEU A 149 13.75 -40.52 13.55
C LEU A 149 13.70 -41.90 12.87
N GLY A 150 14.87 -42.43 12.52
CA GLY A 150 14.97 -43.65 11.73
C GLY A 150 16.36 -44.29 11.77
N ARG A 151 16.81 -44.74 12.95
CA ARG A 151 17.46 -46.05 13.19
C ARG A 151 18.18 -46.12 14.55
N GLY A 152 17.62 -46.94 15.42
CA GLY A 152 18.27 -47.61 16.55
C GLY A 152 17.20 -48.56 17.09
N VAL A 153 17.32 -49.88 17.00
CA VAL A 153 18.17 -50.72 17.83
C VAL A 153 18.42 -52.06 17.12
N ALA A 154 19.67 -52.43 16.88
CA ALA A 154 20.09 -53.83 16.79
C ALA A 154 21.30 -53.99 17.72
N ARG A 155 21.09 -54.77 18.78
CA ARG A 155 22.03 -55.01 19.88
C ARG A 155 23.25 -55.77 19.37
N GLN A 156 24.45 -55.21 19.53
CA GLN A 156 25.70 -55.97 19.48
C GLN A 156 25.79 -56.83 20.74
N ALA A 157 25.74 -58.14 20.57
CA ALA A 157 26.20 -59.10 21.56
C ALA A 157 27.54 -59.65 21.06
N SER A 158 28.62 -59.30 21.76
CA SER A 158 29.81 -60.14 21.90
C SER A 158 30.57 -59.62 23.13
N ARG A 159 30.49 -60.39 24.21
CA ARG A 159 31.34 -60.24 25.38
C ARG A 159 32.49 -61.24 25.19
N GLU A 160 33.71 -60.75 25.28
CA GLU A 160 34.95 -61.53 25.41
C GLU A 160 34.82 -62.52 26.60
N ILE A 161 35.62 -63.58 26.77
CA ILE A 161 37.02 -63.60 27.23
C ILE A 161 37.67 -65.00 26.99
N PRO A 162 38.96 -65.29 27.32
CA PRO A 162 39.87 -66.09 26.51
C PRO A 162 40.25 -67.44 27.18
N SER A 163 40.95 -68.31 26.44
CA SER A 163 42.32 -68.78 26.75
C SER A 163 42.83 -69.68 25.62
#